data_AF-A0AA35YI69-F1
#
_entry.id   AF-A0AA35YI69-F1
#
_cell.length_a   1.000
_cell.length_b   1.000
_cell.length_c   1.000
_cell.angle_alpha   90.00
_cell.angle_beta   90.00
_cell.angle_gamma   90.00
#
_symmetry.space_group_name_H-M   'P 1'
#
loop_
_entity.id
_entity.type
_entity.pdbx_description
1 polymer ?
#
loop_
_entity_poly.entity_id
_entity_poly.type
_entity_poly.pdbx_seq_one_letter_code
_entity_poly.pdbx_strand_id
1 'polypeptide(L)'
;MKKPSAKKFARLWDNLISYTEGDCLIDFYLVARRPGPKVIFLAGLTDPMTLWDYFNNGFIDTIYLDGTNLHFISKFPSAVQTIIRSYKTRFEKQERGLFIKMHSSYPIFDEDSQLLVPSTTFANMGISNDSKPTRDDPPHEVPTQDHLIFALAGVYLA
;
A
#
# COMPACT_ATOMS: atom_id res chain seq x y z
N MET A 1 -14.65 -4.56 9.37
CA MET A 1 -13.90 -3.61 8.51
C MET A 1 -14.63 -3.46 7.19
N LYS A 2 -14.66 -2.26 6.58
CA LYS A 2 -15.40 -2.03 5.32
C LYS A 2 -14.67 -2.70 4.15
N LYS A 3 -15.40 -3.46 3.35
CA LYS A 3 -14.89 -4.07 2.11
C LYS A 3 -14.58 -2.98 1.06
N PRO A 4 -13.65 -3.22 0.13
CA PRO A 4 -13.42 -2.36 -1.04
C PRO A 4 -14.70 -2.17 -1.86
N SER A 5 -14.86 -1.01 -2.48
CA SER A 5 -15.93 -0.75 -3.45
C SER A 5 -15.33 -0.27 -4.76
N ALA A 6 -15.94 -0.64 -5.88
CA ALA A 6 -15.44 -0.28 -7.22
C ALA A 6 -15.28 1.24 -7.38
N LYS A 7 -16.26 2.02 -6.90
CA LYS A 7 -16.21 3.48 -6.91
C LYS A 7 -15.00 4.05 -6.17
N LYS A 8 -14.69 3.49 -4.98
CA LYS A 8 -13.54 3.96 -4.19
C LYS A 8 -12.23 3.53 -4.85
N PHE A 9 -12.16 2.30 -5.34
CA PHE A 9 -11.01 1.77 -6.07
C PHE A 9 -10.69 2.63 -7.31
N ALA A 10 -11.68 2.87 -8.19
CA ALA A 10 -11.53 3.68 -9.38
C ALA A 10 -11.04 5.10 -9.03
N ARG A 11 -11.64 5.74 -8.02
CA ARG A 11 -11.19 7.06 -7.57
C ARG A 11 -9.73 7.07 -7.09
N LEU A 12 -9.32 6.08 -6.31
CA LEU A 12 -7.93 5.98 -5.85
C LEU A 12 -6.98 5.69 -7.02
N TRP A 13 -7.40 4.86 -7.96
CA TRP A 13 -6.67 4.59 -9.20
C TRP A 13 -6.47 5.86 -10.02
N ASP A 14 -7.54 6.60 -10.29
CA ASP A 14 -7.54 7.85 -11.07
C ASP A 14 -6.61 8.90 -10.44
N ASN A 15 -6.64 9.01 -9.11
CA ASN A 15 -5.74 9.88 -8.35
C ASN A 15 -4.27 9.50 -8.53
N LEU A 16 -3.96 8.21 -8.68
CA LEU A 16 -2.59 7.75 -8.86
C LEU A 16 -2.10 7.95 -10.29
N ILE A 17 -2.92 7.64 -11.30
CA ILE A 17 -2.51 7.84 -12.69
C ILE A 17 -2.43 9.32 -13.07
N SER A 18 -3.20 10.17 -12.38
CA SER A 18 -3.20 11.63 -12.58
C SER A 18 -2.25 12.36 -11.62
N TYR A 19 -1.43 11.61 -10.88
CA TYR A 19 -0.57 12.15 -9.82
C TYR A 19 0.46 13.13 -10.39
N THR A 20 0.45 14.37 -9.91
CA THR A 20 1.40 15.42 -10.33
C THR A 20 2.38 15.79 -9.21
N GLU A 21 3.45 16.51 -9.55
CA GLU A 21 4.42 17.03 -8.56
C GLU A 21 3.79 17.96 -7.51
N GLY A 22 2.68 18.64 -7.85
CA GLY A 22 1.91 19.45 -6.92
C GLY A 22 1.09 18.63 -5.92
N ASP A 23 0.83 17.35 -6.21
CA ASP A 23 0.14 16.39 -5.34
C ASP A 23 1.10 15.69 -4.38
N CYS A 24 2.37 16.09 -4.34
CA CYS A 24 3.31 15.81 -3.24
C CYS A 24 2.84 16.47 -1.94
N LEU A 25 1.65 16.11 -1.47
CA LEU A 25 1.22 16.27 -0.09
C LEU A 25 1.98 15.25 0.76
N ILE A 26 3.29 15.47 0.87
CA ILE A 26 4.26 15.17 1.94
C ILE A 26 4.40 13.72 2.44
N ASP A 27 3.43 12.82 2.23
CA ASP A 27 3.32 11.57 2.98
C ASP A 27 3.32 10.29 2.12
N PHE A 28 3.22 10.39 0.79
CA PHE A 28 3.44 9.27 -0.12
C PHE A 28 3.80 9.70 -1.54
N TYR A 29 4.37 8.79 -2.34
CA TYR A 29 4.59 8.96 -3.77
C TYR A 29 4.32 7.66 -4.55
N LEU A 30 4.09 7.81 -5.86
CA LEU A 30 3.77 6.71 -6.77
C LEU A 30 5.00 5.87 -7.12
N VAL A 31 4.77 4.57 -7.25
CA VAL A 31 5.74 3.61 -7.80
C VAL A 31 5.03 2.68 -8.79
N ALA A 32 5.66 2.39 -9.92
CA ALA A 32 5.10 1.53 -10.94
C ALA A 32 5.40 0.06 -10.60
N ARG A 33 4.36 -0.76 -10.56
CA ARG A 33 4.46 -2.22 -10.41
C ARG A 33 3.61 -2.88 -11.47
N ARG A 34 3.85 -4.17 -11.71
CA ARG A 34 2.87 -4.98 -12.45
C ARG A 34 1.80 -5.43 -11.45
N PRO A 35 0.49 -5.26 -11.75
CA PRO A 35 -0.07 -4.78 -13.01
C PRO A 35 -0.46 -3.29 -13.03
N GLY A 36 -0.10 -2.51 -12.01
CA GLY A 36 -0.58 -1.13 -11.89
C GLY A 36 0.21 -0.26 -10.91
N PRO A 37 -0.25 0.98 -10.69
CA PRO A 37 0.41 1.90 -9.79
C PRO A 37 0.26 1.42 -8.35
N LYS A 38 1.35 1.53 -7.59
CA LYS A 38 1.35 1.36 -6.15
C LYS A 38 1.89 2.64 -5.51
N VAL A 39 1.84 2.70 -4.19
CA VAL A 39 2.34 3.83 -3.42
C VAL A 39 3.34 3.41 -2.37
N ILE A 40 4.32 4.29 -2.17
CA ILE A 40 5.25 4.25 -1.05
C ILE A 40 4.81 5.31 -0.07
N PHE A 41 4.43 4.89 1.13
CA PHE A 41 4.10 5.78 2.24
C PHE A 41 5.37 6.12 3.03
N LEU A 42 5.55 7.40 3.29
CA LEU A 42 6.63 7.94 4.10
C LEU A 42 6.18 8.19 5.53
N ALA A 43 7.16 8.26 6.42
CA ALA A 43 7.00 8.57 7.83
C ALA A 43 6.72 10.06 8.04
N GLY A 44 5.55 10.47 7.58
CA GLY A 44 4.91 11.77 7.81
C GLY A 44 3.39 11.62 7.89
N LEU A 45 2.86 10.46 7.45
CA LEU A 45 1.44 10.24 7.30
C LEU A 45 0.64 10.54 8.56
N THR A 46 -0.12 11.63 8.47
CA THR A 46 -0.94 12.12 9.57
C THR A 46 -2.32 11.47 9.61
N ASP A 47 -2.83 10.97 8.48
CA ASP A 47 -4.18 10.39 8.37
C ASP A 47 -4.18 8.84 8.25
N PRO A 48 -4.54 8.12 9.33
CA PRO A 48 -4.71 6.66 9.31
C PRO A 48 -5.79 6.17 8.33
N MET A 49 -6.79 7.00 8.02
CA MET A 49 -7.88 6.60 7.11
C MET A 49 -7.39 6.53 5.67
N THR A 50 -6.57 7.48 5.25
CA THR A 50 -5.89 7.43 3.96
C THR A 50 -5.06 6.17 3.83
N LEU A 51 -4.19 5.85 4.80
CA LEU A 51 -3.42 4.60 4.76
C LEU A 51 -4.32 3.37 4.61
N TRP A 52 -5.39 3.33 5.41
CA TRP A 52 -6.34 2.22 5.39
C TRP A 52 -7.03 2.08 4.03
N ASP A 53 -7.44 3.18 3.41
CA ASP A 53 -8.09 3.15 2.09
C ASP A 53 -7.15 2.58 1.02
N TYR A 54 -5.88 3.00 1.00
CA TYR A 54 -4.88 2.45 0.08
C TYR A 54 -4.54 0.98 0.40
N PHE A 55 -4.44 0.62 1.67
CA PHE A 55 -4.19 -0.76 2.11
C PHE A 55 -5.33 -1.69 1.67
N ASN A 56 -6.57 -1.33 2.00
CA ASN A 56 -7.75 -2.14 1.74
C ASN A 56 -7.99 -2.37 0.24
N ASN A 57 -7.55 -1.43 -0.60
CA ASN A 57 -7.65 -1.53 -2.06
C ASN A 57 -6.36 -2.07 -2.71
N GLY A 58 -5.38 -2.53 -1.93
CA GLY A 58 -4.17 -3.16 -2.45
C GLY A 58 -3.27 -2.20 -3.22
N PHE A 59 -3.23 -0.91 -2.87
CA PHE A 59 -2.35 0.05 -3.55
C PHE A 59 -0.99 0.23 -2.88
N ILE A 60 -0.77 -0.29 -1.69
CA ILE A 60 0.50 -0.09 -0.97
C ILE A 60 1.57 -1.04 -1.48
N ASP A 61 2.75 -0.48 -1.79
CA ASP A 61 3.99 -1.23 -2.04
C ASP A 61 4.88 -1.23 -0.80
N THR A 62 5.12 -0.06 -0.19
CA THR A 62 6.00 0.05 1.00
C THR A 62 5.46 1.10 1.98
N ILE A 63 5.61 0.85 3.28
CA ILE A 63 5.41 1.84 4.33
C ILE A 63 6.72 1.98 5.10
N TYR A 64 7.30 3.18 5.10
CA TYR A 64 8.44 3.52 5.95
C TYR A 64 7.96 3.91 7.36
N LEU A 65 8.60 3.37 8.38
CA LEU A 65 8.24 3.51 9.80
C LEU A 65 9.25 4.39 10.55
N ASP A 66 9.68 5.50 9.96
CA ASP A 66 10.60 6.45 10.60
C ASP A 66 9.90 7.14 11.80
N GLY A 67 10.65 7.44 12.86
CA GLY A 67 10.11 8.07 14.09
C GLY A 67 9.35 7.12 15.03
N THR A 68 8.90 7.59 16.20
CA THR A 68 8.26 6.73 17.24
C THR A 68 6.74 6.63 17.12
N ASN A 69 6.12 7.51 16.33
CA ASN A 69 4.67 7.60 16.22
C ASN A 69 4.12 6.54 15.26
N LEU A 70 3.38 5.57 15.81
CA LEU A 70 2.66 4.54 15.05
C LEU A 70 1.14 4.78 15.02
N HIS A 71 0.68 6.04 15.09
CA HIS A 71 -0.75 6.35 15.02
C HIS A 71 -1.37 6.00 13.66
N PHE A 72 -0.61 6.10 12.58
CA PHE A 72 -1.08 5.81 11.22
C PHE A 72 -1.55 4.37 11.02
N ILE A 73 -1.03 3.39 11.77
CA ILE A 73 -1.49 1.99 11.71
C ILE A 73 -2.73 1.71 12.57
N SER A 74 -3.32 2.71 13.24
CA SER A 74 -4.45 2.51 14.16
C SER A 74 -5.69 1.88 13.53
N LYS A 75 -5.80 1.92 12.20
CA LYS A 75 -6.90 1.32 11.44
C LYS A 75 -6.62 -0.12 10.99
N PHE A 76 -5.38 -0.60 11.12
CA PHE A 76 -5.05 -1.99 10.80
C PHE A 76 -5.65 -2.95 11.84
N PRO A 77 -5.82 -4.24 11.52
CA PRO A 77 -6.22 -5.24 12.50
C PRO A 77 -5.32 -5.21 13.74
N SER A 78 -5.89 -5.41 14.93
CA SER A 78 -5.13 -5.33 16.20
C SER A 78 -3.92 -6.26 16.24
N ALA A 79 -4.06 -7.48 15.71
CA ALA A 79 -2.95 -8.43 15.60
C ALA A 79 -1.78 -7.87 14.77
N VAL A 80 -2.07 -7.22 13.64
CA VAL A 80 -1.06 -6.57 12.79
C VAL A 80 -0.41 -5.41 13.53
N GLN A 81 -1.19 -4.59 14.23
CA GLN A 81 -0.64 -3.50 15.05
C GLN A 81 0.33 -4.01 16.12
N THR A 82 -0.02 -5.10 16.81
CA THR A 82 0.84 -5.73 17.81
C THR A 82 2.15 -6.21 17.18
N ILE A 83 2.08 -6.90 16.04
CA ILE A 83 3.26 -7.39 15.32
C ILE A 83 4.21 -6.24 14.95
N ILE A 84 3.68 -5.16 14.38
CA ILE A 84 4.49 -3.98 13.99
C ILE A 84 5.13 -3.33 15.21
N ARG A 85 4.37 -3.14 16.30
CA ARG A 85 4.89 -2.57 17.55
C ARG A 85 5.99 -3.44 18.16
N SER A 86 5.77 -4.75 18.25
CA SER A 86 6.77 -5.69 18.78
C SER A 86 8.04 -5.73 17.93
N TYR A 87 7.90 -5.70 16.60
CA TYR A 87 9.05 -5.62 15.70
C TYR A 87 9.81 -4.31 15.92
N LYS A 88 9.11 -3.17 15.96
CA LYS A 88 9.74 -1.87 16.22
C LYS A 88 10.50 -1.84 17.54
N THR A 89 9.89 -2.27 18.65
CA THR A 89 10.55 -2.31 19.96
C THR A 89 11.80 -3.20 19.96
N ARG A 90 11.79 -4.33 19.24
CA ARG A 90 12.96 -5.22 19.14
C ARG A 90 14.12 -4.58 18.38
N PHE A 91 13.83 -3.74 17.39
CA PHE A 91 14.83 -3.12 16.52
C PHE A 91 15.01 -1.62 16.78
N GLU A 92 14.42 -1.09 17.84
CA GLU A 92 14.42 0.35 18.21
C GLU A 92 15.82 0.92 18.42
N LYS A 93 16.80 0.07 18.76
CA LYS A 93 18.21 0.44 18.94
C LYS A 93 18.98 0.58 17.63
N GLN A 94 18.41 0.17 16.51
CA GLN A 94 19.06 0.36 15.22
C GLN A 94 18.84 1.82 14.79
N GLU A 95 19.93 2.51 14.47
CA GLU A 95 19.87 3.89 13.96
C GLU A 95 19.17 3.99 12.60
N ARG A 96 18.96 2.85 11.93
CA ARG A 96 18.32 2.74 10.61
C ARG A 96 16.81 2.66 10.76
N GLY A 97 16.09 3.28 9.82
CA GLY A 97 14.63 3.20 9.75
C GLY A 97 14.12 1.75 9.57
N LEU A 98 12.82 1.53 9.77
CA LEU A 98 12.18 0.24 9.47
C LEU A 98 11.20 0.43 8.31
N PHE A 99 10.89 -0.65 7.60
CA PHE A 99 9.86 -0.62 6.55
C PHE A 99 8.97 -1.86 6.60
N ILE A 100 7.80 -1.73 6.01
CA ILE A 100 6.88 -2.82 5.70
C ILE A 100 6.72 -2.86 4.19
N LYS A 101 7.24 -3.92 3.55
CA LYS A 101 7.04 -4.19 2.13
C LYS A 101 5.78 -5.03 1.96
N MET A 102 4.88 -4.60 1.10
CA MET A 102 3.62 -5.27 0.83
C MET A 102 3.59 -5.80 -0.60
N HIS A 103 3.15 -7.05 -0.72
CA HIS A 103 2.84 -7.73 -1.96
C HIS A 103 1.34 -7.97 -1.98
N SER A 104 0.63 -7.09 -2.68
CA SER A 104 -0.83 -7.02 -2.64
C SER A 104 -1.47 -7.19 -4.01
N SER A 105 -2.55 -7.94 -4.07
CA SER A 105 -3.45 -7.97 -5.23
C SER A 105 -4.39 -6.76 -5.18
N TYR A 106 -4.89 -6.33 -6.33
CA TYR A 106 -6.04 -5.43 -6.36
C TYR A 106 -7.34 -6.22 -6.12
N PRO A 107 -8.40 -5.57 -5.61
CA PRO A 107 -9.73 -6.17 -5.59
C PRO A 107 -10.25 -6.41 -7.02
N ILE A 108 -11.02 -7.48 -7.21
CA ILE A 108 -11.68 -7.81 -8.47
C ILE A 108 -13.18 -7.59 -8.30
N PHE A 109 -13.78 -6.87 -9.25
CA PHE A 109 -15.20 -6.58 -9.29
C PHE A 109 -15.84 -7.24 -10.52
N ASP A 110 -17.13 -7.53 -10.45
CA ASP A 110 -17.92 -7.93 -11.62
C ASP A 110 -18.40 -6.71 -12.43
N GLU A 111 -19.14 -6.98 -13.51
CA GLU A 111 -19.71 -5.97 -14.40
C GLU A 111 -20.67 -5.02 -13.67
N ASP A 112 -21.36 -5.51 -12.63
CA ASP A 112 -22.28 -4.76 -11.77
C ASP A 112 -21.55 -4.03 -10.62
N SER A 113 -20.21 -3.94 -10.68
CA SER A 113 -19.37 -3.30 -9.67
C SER A 113 -19.45 -3.93 -8.27
N GLN A 114 -19.94 -5.17 -8.17
CA GLN A 114 -19.91 -5.95 -6.93
C GLN A 114 -18.55 -6.59 -6.72
N LEU A 115 -18.13 -6.66 -5.47
CA LEU A 115 -16.83 -7.24 -5.11
C LEU A 115 -16.86 -8.76 -5.25
N LEU A 116 -16.11 -9.31 -6.20
CA LEU A 116 -15.90 -10.75 -6.36
C LEU A 116 -14.76 -11.25 -5.46
N VAL A 117 -13.62 -10.56 -5.48
CA VAL A 117 -12.42 -10.96 -4.72
C VAL A 117 -11.85 -9.74 -4.00
N PRO A 118 -11.67 -9.77 -2.67
CA PRO A 118 -11.00 -8.69 -1.95
C PRO A 118 -9.52 -8.64 -2.27
N SER A 119 -8.87 -7.50 -2.01
CA SER A 119 -7.42 -7.43 -2.00
C SER A 119 -6.84 -8.42 -0.99
N THR A 120 -5.86 -9.21 -1.43
CA THR A 120 -5.06 -10.08 -0.57
C THR A 120 -3.66 -9.49 -0.47
N THR A 121 -3.11 -9.40 0.74
CA THR A 121 -1.81 -8.78 0.98
C THR A 121 -0.92 -9.70 1.82
N PHE A 122 0.27 -9.97 1.31
CA PHE A 122 1.40 -10.50 2.07
C PHE A 122 2.33 -9.34 2.44
N ALA A 123 2.87 -9.33 3.66
CA ALA A 123 3.69 -8.23 4.14
C ALA A 123 4.97 -8.71 4.84
N ASN A 124 6.10 -8.15 4.44
CA ASN A 124 7.42 -8.39 5.00
C ASN A 124 7.90 -7.14 5.75
N MET A 125 8.42 -7.31 6.96
CA MET A 125 9.06 -6.22 7.69
C MET A 125 10.57 -6.32 7.56
N GLY A 126 11.23 -5.18 7.42
CA GLY A 126 12.67 -5.11 7.24
C GLY A 126 13.29 -3.86 7.84
N ILE A 127 14.62 -3.84 7.84
CA ILE A 127 15.44 -2.71 8.26
C ILE A 127 15.79 -1.92 7.00
N SER A 128 15.45 -0.63 7.00
CA SER A 128 15.77 0.30 5.92
C SER A 128 17.27 0.40 5.73
N ASN A 129 17.71 0.53 4.48
CA ASN A 129 19.08 0.90 4.13
C ASN A 129 19.22 2.42 3.90
N ASP A 130 18.21 3.19 4.29
CA ASP A 130 18.04 4.64 4.10
C ASP A 130 18.01 5.09 2.63
N SER A 131 18.00 4.14 1.69
CA SER A 131 17.79 4.37 0.27
C SER A 131 16.33 4.10 -0.08
N LYS A 132 15.57 5.19 -0.22
CA LYS A 132 14.16 5.16 -0.64
C LYS A 132 14.11 5.10 -2.18
N PRO A 133 13.25 4.26 -2.79
CA PRO A 133 13.07 4.22 -4.24
C PRO A 133 12.73 5.61 -4.79
N THR A 134 13.17 5.92 -5.99
CA THR A 134 12.69 7.12 -6.69
C THR A 134 11.22 6.95 -7.06
N ARG A 135 10.52 8.08 -7.25
CA ARG A 135 9.19 8.09 -7.84
C ARG A 135 9.27 7.59 -9.28
N ASP A 136 8.32 6.75 -9.66
CA ASP A 136 8.13 6.35 -11.06
C ASP A 136 7.07 7.22 -11.73
N ASP A 137 7.11 7.27 -13.06
CA ASP A 137 6.02 7.83 -13.85
C ASP A 137 4.76 6.96 -13.73
N PRO A 138 3.56 7.57 -13.78
CA PRO A 138 2.31 6.82 -13.72
C PRO A 138 2.24 5.81 -14.88
N PRO A 139 1.72 4.60 -14.64
CA PRO A 139 1.58 3.60 -15.69
C PRO A 139 0.61 4.09 -16.77
N HIS A 140 0.99 3.87 -18.03
CA HIS A 140 0.22 4.33 -19.19
C HIS A 140 -0.99 3.44 -19.53
N GLU A 141 -1.05 2.22 -18.99
CA GLU A 141 -2.08 1.23 -19.33
C GLU A 141 -2.94 0.87 -18.12
N VAL A 142 -4.26 0.80 -18.34
CA VAL A 142 -5.21 0.26 -17.37
C VAL A 142 -5.12 -1.27 -17.39
N PRO A 143 -4.96 -1.93 -16.24
CA PRO A 143 -4.85 -3.39 -16.20
C PRO A 143 -6.14 -4.06 -16.65
N THR A 144 -6.01 -5.10 -17.46
CA THR A 144 -7.12 -6.00 -17.80
C THR A 144 -7.47 -6.89 -16.61
N GLN A 145 -8.61 -7.55 -16.66
CA GLN A 145 -9.00 -8.53 -15.65
C GLN A 145 -7.96 -9.66 -15.51
N ASP A 146 -7.37 -10.11 -16.61
CA ASP A 146 -6.29 -11.12 -16.59
C ASP A 146 -5.08 -10.62 -15.80
N HIS A 147 -4.68 -9.36 -16.00
CA HIS A 147 -3.59 -8.76 -15.23
C HIS A 147 -3.88 -8.78 -13.72
N LEU A 148 -5.13 -8.54 -13.32
CA LEU A 148 -5.53 -8.60 -11.90
C LEU A 148 -5.51 -10.03 -11.36
N ILE A 149 -5.95 -11.01 -12.15
CA ILE A 149 -5.94 -12.44 -11.79
C ILE A 149 -4.49 -12.93 -11.62
N PHE A 150 -3.58 -12.57 -12.54
CA PHE A 150 -2.17 -12.92 -12.42
C PHE A 150 -1.52 -12.30 -11.18
N ALA A 151 -1.86 -11.05 -10.85
CA ALA A 151 -1.37 -10.40 -9.64
C ALA A 151 -1.86 -11.11 -8.37
N LEU A 152 -3.12 -11.56 -8.36
CA LEU A 152 -3.67 -12.36 -7.27
C LEU A 152 -2.92 -13.69 -7.11
N ALA A 153 -2.73 -14.42 -8.22
CA ALA A 153 -1.96 -15.67 -8.21
C ALA A 153 -0.52 -15.45 -7.70
N GLY A 154 0.11 -14.35 -8.10
CA GLY A 154 1.45 -13.97 -7.63
C GLY A 154 1.53 -13.77 -6.12
N VAL A 155 0.45 -13.34 -5.44
CA VAL A 155 0.45 -13.23 -3.97
C VAL A 155 0.35 -14.60 -3.30
N TYR A 156 -0.40 -15.55 -3.88
CA TYR A 156 -0.55 -16.89 -3.31
C TYR A 156 0.63 -17.82 -3.58
N LEU A 157 1.43 -17.54 -4.62
CA LEU A 157 2.58 -18.34 -5.04
C LEU A 157 3.93 -17.78 -4.56
N ALA A 158 3.93 -16.67 -3.82
CA ALA A 158 5.11 -16.00 -3.28
C ALA A 158 5.60 -16.57 -1.94
#